data_AF-M1CY76-F1
#
_entry.id   AF-M1CY76-F1
#
_cell.length_a   1.000
_cell.length_b   1.000
_cell.length_c   1.000
_cell.angle_alpha   90.00
_cell.angle_beta   90.00
_cell.angle_gamma   90.00
#
_symmetry.space_group_name_H-M   'P 1'
#
loop_
_entity.id
_entity.type
_entity.pdbx_description
1 polymer ?
#
loop_
_entity_poly.entity_id
_entity_poly.type
_entity_poly.pdbx_seq_one_letter_code
_entity_poly.pdbx_strand_id
1 'polypeptide(L)'
;MHFLSKKNVQEFTLHVRLGNHLPHHLFAFRQLRYLELQDCLFHPPHGFKGFKKLISLDLLHVTFVSSIFTNIISKSPLLERLRLCSCTNFDTLEIDAGNLKFFEFIEETKSIFFKNAPMLEKVTLFFIGQRLLTDTSPFCSNLTKFFHYMPSLLELNLCGSIVEDPVAVEDIV
;
A
#
# COMPACT_ATOMS: atom_id res chain seq x y z
N MET A 1 0.62 24.76 -3.60
CA MET A 1 -0.14 23.97 -2.59
C MET A 1 -0.52 24.73 -1.32
N HIS A 2 0.24 25.73 -0.84
CA HIS A 2 -0.12 26.49 0.37
C HIS A 2 -1.54 27.10 0.36
N PHE A 3 -2.05 27.50 -0.81
CA PHE A 3 -3.43 27.98 -0.92
C PHE A 3 -4.47 26.86 -0.75
N LEU A 4 -4.17 25.64 -1.22
CA LEU A 4 -5.05 24.48 -1.14
C LEU A 4 -5.14 23.91 0.28
N SER A 5 -4.07 24.00 1.08
CA SER A 5 -4.14 23.58 2.50
C SER A 5 -5.10 24.43 3.33
N LYS A 6 -5.42 25.63 2.86
CA LYS A 6 -6.42 26.53 3.46
C LYS A 6 -7.83 26.28 2.95
N LYS A 7 -8.00 25.43 1.94
CA LYS A 7 -9.29 24.97 1.44
C LYS A 7 -9.64 23.63 2.13
N ASN A 8 -10.93 23.35 2.30
CA ASN A 8 -11.41 22.08 2.82
C ASN A 8 -11.26 20.96 1.78
N VAL A 9 -10.04 20.72 1.30
CA VAL A 9 -9.72 19.67 0.33
C VAL A 9 -9.98 18.33 1.01
N GLN A 10 -10.86 17.53 0.39
CA GLN A 10 -11.21 16.20 0.86
C GLN A 10 -10.61 15.10 0.00
N GLU A 11 -10.27 15.40 -1.25
CA GLU A 11 -9.72 14.43 -2.19
C GLU A 11 -8.51 15.08 -2.86
N PHE A 12 -7.40 14.34 -2.91
CA PHE A 12 -6.18 14.85 -3.47
C PHE A 12 -5.40 13.73 -4.15
N THR A 13 -5.12 13.94 -5.43
CA THR A 13 -4.24 13.08 -6.22
C THR A 13 -3.01 13.88 -6.61
N LEU A 14 -1.84 13.28 -6.43
CA LEU A 14 -0.57 13.90 -6.81
C LEU A 14 0.33 12.89 -7.50
N HIS A 15 0.61 13.19 -8.77
CA HIS A 15 1.62 12.50 -9.56
C HIS A 15 2.84 13.40 -9.65
N VAL A 16 4.00 12.88 -9.24
CA VAL A 16 5.27 13.61 -9.30
C VAL A 16 6.20 12.89 -10.26
N ARG A 17 7.32 13.50 -10.63
CA ARG A 17 8.41 12.76 -11.26
C ARG A 17 9.12 11.89 -10.21
N LEU A 18 9.44 10.64 -10.58
CA LEU A 18 10.08 9.65 -9.71
C LEU A 18 11.24 10.25 -8.89
N GLY A 19 11.25 9.96 -7.59
CA GLY A 19 12.30 10.38 -6.67
C GLY A 19 12.14 11.79 -6.07
N ASN A 20 11.09 12.53 -6.42
CA ASN A 20 10.83 13.84 -5.79
C ASN A 20 10.12 13.71 -4.44
N HIS A 21 10.44 14.64 -3.54
CA HIS A 21 9.78 14.77 -2.25
C HIS A 21 8.38 15.37 -2.38
N LEU A 22 7.49 14.91 -1.51
CA LEU A 22 6.18 15.51 -1.36
C LEU A 22 6.28 16.93 -0.79
N PRO A 23 5.48 17.88 -1.30
CA PRO A 23 5.43 19.22 -0.75
C PRO A 23 4.89 19.19 0.68
N HIS A 24 5.61 19.80 1.62
CA HIS A 24 5.27 19.80 3.05
C HIS A 24 3.83 20.22 3.37
N HIS A 25 3.23 21.07 2.53
CA HIS A 25 1.84 21.53 2.65
C HIS A 25 0.79 20.42 2.57
N LEU A 26 1.11 19.30 1.91
CA LEU A 26 0.24 18.13 1.82
C LEU A 26 -0.11 17.59 3.22
N PHE A 27 0.87 17.53 4.11
CA PHE A 27 0.71 17.04 5.48
C PHE A 27 -0.10 18.00 6.38
N ALA A 28 -0.45 19.19 5.90
CA ALA A 28 -1.29 20.15 6.61
C ALA A 28 -2.79 19.98 6.32
N PHE A 29 -3.18 19.12 5.36
CA PHE A 29 -4.58 18.94 4.99
C PHE A 29 -5.36 18.24 6.11
N ARG A 30 -6.32 18.95 6.72
CA ARG A 30 -7.10 18.45 7.87
C ARG A 30 -8.41 17.73 7.50
N GLN A 31 -8.92 17.98 6.29
CA GLN A 31 -10.19 17.43 5.82
C GLN A 31 -10.02 16.30 4.81
N LEU A 32 -8.78 15.88 4.55
CA LEU A 32 -8.47 14.88 3.53
C LEU A 32 -9.09 13.53 3.89
N ARG A 33 -9.88 12.99 2.96
CA ARG A 33 -10.59 11.69 3.01
C ARG A 33 -10.05 10.72 1.96
N TYR A 34 -9.59 11.21 0.82
CA TYR A 34 -8.94 10.43 -0.23
C TYR A 34 -7.57 11.03 -0.55
N LEU A 35 -6.55 10.18 -0.59
CA LEU A 35 -5.20 10.55 -1.01
C LEU A 35 -4.67 9.50 -1.99
N GLU A 36 -4.29 9.94 -3.19
CA GLU A 36 -3.49 9.16 -4.12
C GLU A 36 -2.15 9.84 -4.34
N LEU A 37 -1.07 9.05 -4.24
CA LEU A 37 0.28 9.50 -4.50
C LEU A 37 0.97 8.57 -5.50
N GLN A 38 1.61 9.18 -6.50
CA GLN A 38 2.34 8.43 -7.51
C GLN A 38 3.77 8.96 -7.69
N ASP A 39 4.71 8.03 -7.88
CA ASP A 39 6.10 8.30 -8.30
C ASP A 39 6.84 9.27 -7.35
N CYS A 40 6.73 9.08 -6.04
CA CYS A 40 7.26 10.03 -5.05
C CYS A 40 7.90 9.39 -3.82
N LEU A 41 8.65 10.21 -3.08
CA LEU A 41 9.20 9.85 -1.77
C LEU A 41 8.24 10.29 -0.66
N PHE A 42 7.60 9.34 0.01
CA PHE A 42 6.72 9.60 1.15
C PHE A 42 7.51 9.71 2.45
N HIS A 43 8.04 10.90 2.68
CA HIS A 43 8.76 11.27 3.90
C HIS A 43 8.01 12.39 4.65
N PRO A 44 7.08 12.02 5.56
CA PRO A 44 6.35 12.99 6.37
C PRO A 44 7.30 13.76 7.31
N PRO A 45 6.99 15.03 7.64
CA PRO A 45 7.78 15.80 8.60
C PRO A 45 7.71 15.18 10.01
N HIS A 46 8.75 15.43 10.80
CA HIS A 46 8.80 14.96 12.18
C HIS A 46 7.57 15.41 12.99
N GLY A 47 6.97 14.48 13.74
CA GLY A 47 5.79 14.75 14.54
C GLY A 47 4.46 14.74 13.76
N PHE A 48 4.46 14.46 12.45
CA PHE A 48 3.22 14.26 11.71
C PHE A 48 2.38 13.13 12.33
N LYS A 49 1.13 13.43 12.67
CA LYS A 49 0.24 12.52 13.40
C LYS A 49 -0.72 11.75 12.49
N GLY A 50 -0.39 11.60 11.20
CA GLY A 50 -1.27 10.97 10.21
C GLY A 50 -2.46 11.85 9.80
N PHE A 51 -3.23 11.36 8.84
CA PHE A 51 -4.42 12.05 8.32
C PHE A 51 -5.67 11.58 9.05
N LYS A 52 -6.19 12.41 9.95
CA LYS A 52 -7.26 12.02 10.89
C LYS A 52 -8.61 11.68 10.24
N LYS A 53 -8.85 12.17 9.02
CA LYS A 53 -10.10 11.95 8.28
C LYS A 53 -9.93 11.06 7.05
N LEU A 54 -8.74 10.49 6.85
CA LEU A 54 -8.43 9.70 5.67
C LEU A 54 -9.19 8.37 5.71
N ILE A 55 -9.85 8.07 4.60
CA ILE A 55 -10.68 6.88 4.39
C ILE A 55 -10.05 5.98 3.33
N SER A 56 -9.44 6.57 2.31
CA SER A 56 -8.80 5.83 1.21
C SER A 56 -7.40 6.37 0.99
N LEU A 57 -6.44 5.46 0.88
CA LEU A 57 -5.05 5.77 0.56
C LEU A 57 -4.55 4.86 -0.56
N ASP A 58 -4.12 5.48 -1.65
CA ASP A 58 -3.57 4.79 -2.81
C ASP A 58 -2.12 5.26 -3.03
N LEU A 59 -1.16 4.33 -2.96
CA LEU A 59 0.25 4.60 -3.21
C LEU A 59 0.74 3.79 -4.41
N LEU A 60 1.25 4.48 -5.42
CA LEU A 60 1.73 3.89 -6.68
C LEU A 60 3.18 4.30 -6.93
N HIS A 61 4.12 3.36 -7.02
CA HIS A 61 5.55 3.66 -7.18
C HIS A 61 6.11 4.60 -6.10
N VAL A 62 5.66 4.43 -4.86
CA VAL A 62 6.05 5.28 -3.73
C VAL A 62 7.14 4.62 -2.89
N THR A 63 8.20 5.36 -2.61
CA THR A 63 9.24 4.93 -1.65
C THR A 63 8.91 5.48 -0.27
N PHE A 64 8.91 4.62 0.75
CA PHE A 64 8.71 5.01 2.15
C PHE A 64 9.50 4.13 3.11
N VAL A 65 9.67 4.58 4.35
CA VAL A 65 10.24 3.77 5.44
C VAL A 65 9.11 3.06 6.18
N SER A 66 9.17 1.73 6.27
CA SER A 66 8.12 0.87 6.85
C SER A 66 7.64 1.36 8.24
N SER A 67 8.57 1.64 9.17
CA SER A 67 8.24 2.09 10.52
C SER A 67 7.47 3.42 10.56
N ILE A 68 7.80 4.35 9.66
CA ILE A 68 7.12 5.64 9.53
C ILE A 68 5.72 5.43 8.96
N PHE A 69 5.62 4.59 7.92
CA PHE A 69 4.37 4.30 7.25
C PHE A 69 3.37 3.59 8.17
N THR A 70 3.78 2.51 8.84
CA THR A 70 2.95 1.78 9.82
C THR A 70 2.41 2.72 10.90
N ASN A 71 3.24 3.64 11.41
CA ASN A 71 2.81 4.64 12.40
C ASN A 71 1.80 5.66 11.86
N ILE A 72 1.79 5.96 10.55
CA ILE A 72 0.79 6.85 9.94
C ILE A 72 -0.53 6.12 9.73
N ILE A 73 -0.48 4.87 9.28
CA ILE A 73 -1.65 4.02 9.10
C ILE A 73 -2.37 3.84 10.43
N SER A 74 -1.65 3.47 11.50
CA SER A 74 -2.24 3.31 12.84
C SER A 74 -2.81 4.60 13.41
N LYS A 75 -2.32 5.76 12.95
CA LYS A 75 -2.82 7.09 13.34
C LYS A 75 -3.90 7.66 12.42
N SER A 76 -4.37 6.89 11.44
CA SER A 76 -5.44 7.24 10.50
C SER A 76 -6.68 6.40 10.80
N PRO A 77 -7.44 6.72 11.87
CA PRO A 77 -8.43 5.81 12.44
C PRO A 77 -9.66 5.57 11.55
N LEU A 78 -9.87 6.38 10.50
CA LEU A 78 -11.00 6.23 9.57
C LEU A 78 -10.63 5.48 8.30
N LEU A 79 -9.40 4.97 8.19
CA LEU A 79 -8.91 4.33 6.97
C LEU A 79 -9.67 3.03 6.72
N GLU A 80 -10.43 2.98 5.63
CA GLU A 80 -11.21 1.82 5.20
C GLU A 80 -10.60 1.13 3.97
N ARG A 81 -9.83 1.85 3.15
CA ARG A 81 -9.19 1.32 1.95
C ARG A 81 -7.72 1.68 1.87
N LEU A 82 -6.89 0.68 1.60
CA LEU A 82 -5.47 0.83 1.40
C LEU A 82 -5.04 0.07 0.14
N ARG A 83 -4.46 0.80 -0.81
CA ARG A 83 -3.87 0.24 -2.01
C ARG A 83 -2.39 0.59 -2.07
N LEU A 84 -1.56 -0.42 -2.25
CA LEU A 84 -0.12 -0.29 -2.43
C LEU A 84 0.30 -1.00 -3.72
N CYS A 85 0.87 -0.27 -4.66
CA CYS A 85 1.33 -0.80 -5.93
C CYS A 85 2.78 -0.43 -6.16
N SER A 86 3.64 -1.43 -6.33
CA SER A 86 5.06 -1.27 -6.69
C SER A 86 5.78 -0.24 -5.81
N CYS A 87 5.51 -0.24 -4.51
CA CYS A 87 6.16 0.67 -3.56
C CYS A 87 7.64 0.24 -3.38
N THR A 88 8.48 0.91 -2.59
CA THR A 88 9.88 0.45 -2.36
C THR A 88 10.39 0.79 -0.96
N ASN A 89 11.57 0.26 -0.61
CA ASN A 89 12.29 0.53 0.65
C ASN A 89 11.68 -0.13 1.92
N PHE A 90 11.06 -1.29 1.73
CA PHE A 90 10.69 -2.21 2.80
C PHE A 90 10.70 -3.66 2.28
N ASP A 91 11.10 -4.60 3.15
CA ASP A 91 10.95 -6.04 2.89
C ASP A 91 9.67 -6.59 3.52
N THR A 92 9.34 -6.06 4.71
CA THR A 92 8.15 -6.41 5.48
C THR A 92 7.38 -5.17 5.88
N LEU A 93 6.06 -5.29 5.90
CA LEU A 93 5.16 -4.23 6.34
C LEU A 93 4.07 -4.79 7.25
N GLU A 94 3.98 -4.22 8.45
CA GLU A 94 2.93 -4.51 9.42
C GLU A 94 1.82 -3.46 9.31
N ILE A 95 0.58 -3.93 9.16
CA ILE A 95 -0.64 -3.13 9.06
C ILE A 95 -1.42 -3.23 10.37
N ASP A 96 -1.58 -2.09 11.03
CA ASP A 96 -2.45 -1.88 12.19
C ASP A 96 -3.50 -0.83 11.80
N ALA A 97 -4.67 -1.30 11.37
CA ALA A 97 -5.73 -0.49 10.82
C ALA A 97 -7.09 -1.13 11.15
N GLY A 98 -7.62 -0.80 12.33
CA GLY A 98 -8.81 -1.46 12.88
C GLY A 98 -10.09 -1.38 12.02
N ASN A 99 -10.23 -0.31 11.23
CA ASN A 99 -11.39 -0.07 10.36
C ASN A 99 -11.14 -0.41 8.88
N LEU A 100 -9.99 -1.01 8.56
CA LEU A 100 -9.63 -1.36 7.19
C LEU A 100 -10.57 -2.45 6.68
N LYS A 101 -11.21 -2.21 5.54
CA LYS A 101 -12.17 -3.11 4.88
C LYS A 101 -11.63 -3.68 3.57
N PHE A 102 -10.85 -2.88 2.85
CA PHE A 102 -10.27 -3.28 1.58
C PHE A 102 -8.76 -3.08 1.60
N PHE A 103 -8.03 -4.12 1.22
CA PHE A 103 -6.61 -4.07 1.02
C PHE A 103 -6.24 -4.61 -0.35
N GLU A 104 -5.48 -3.83 -1.11
CA GLU A 104 -4.87 -4.27 -2.36
C GLU A 104 -3.35 -4.08 -2.32
N PHE A 105 -2.64 -5.12 -2.72
CA PHE A 105 -1.18 -5.15 -2.77
C PHE A 105 -0.71 -5.72 -4.10
N ILE A 106 0.10 -4.96 -4.82
CA ILE A 106 0.66 -5.33 -6.12
C ILE A 106 2.17 -5.24 -6.02
N GLU A 107 2.84 -6.37 -5.79
CA GLU A 107 4.30 -6.44 -5.60
C GLU A 107 4.82 -7.88 -5.71
N GLU A 108 6.12 -8.05 -5.99
CA GLU A 108 6.75 -9.36 -6.25
C GLU A 108 7.44 -9.99 -5.04
N THR A 109 8.10 -9.19 -4.20
CA THR A 109 9.13 -9.70 -3.27
C THR A 109 8.83 -9.47 -1.80
N LYS A 110 7.78 -8.71 -1.47
CA LYS A 110 7.59 -8.17 -0.12
C LYS A 110 6.51 -8.90 0.65
N SER A 111 6.65 -8.89 1.97
CA SER A 111 5.71 -9.54 2.87
C SER A 111 4.84 -8.53 3.61
N ILE A 112 3.54 -8.82 3.71
CA ILE A 112 2.56 -8.03 4.47
C ILE A 112 2.09 -8.85 5.68
N PHE A 113 1.97 -8.19 6.83
CA PHE A 113 1.43 -8.76 8.06
C PHE A 113 0.32 -7.86 8.58
N PHE A 114 -0.75 -8.45 9.10
CA PHE A 114 -1.82 -7.71 9.75
C PHE A 114 -1.74 -7.93 11.25
N LYS A 115 -1.47 -6.85 11.97
CA LYS A 115 -1.48 -6.84 13.45
C LYS A 115 -2.91 -6.74 13.98
N ASN A 116 -3.71 -5.90 13.33
CA ASN A 116 -5.05 -5.54 13.75
C ASN A 116 -5.84 -5.01 12.55
N ALA A 117 -6.69 -5.86 11.96
CA ALA A 117 -7.57 -5.51 10.85
C ALA A 117 -8.86 -6.35 10.90
N PRO A 118 -9.63 -6.31 12.01
CA PRO A 118 -10.76 -7.19 12.23
C PRO A 118 -11.88 -6.98 11.21
N MET A 119 -12.00 -5.78 10.64
CA MET A 119 -13.01 -5.41 9.64
C MET A 119 -12.59 -5.70 8.20
N LEU A 120 -11.46 -6.38 7.98
CA LEU A 120 -10.94 -6.58 6.63
C LEU A 120 -11.80 -7.59 5.88
N GLU A 121 -12.60 -7.08 4.94
CA GLU A 121 -13.59 -7.83 4.17
C GLU A 121 -13.01 -8.35 2.84
N LYS A 122 -12.11 -7.58 2.22
CA LYS A 122 -11.56 -7.90 0.91
C LYS A 122 -10.06 -7.69 0.86
N VAL A 123 -9.37 -8.74 0.42
CA VAL A 123 -7.92 -8.74 0.20
C VAL A 123 -7.66 -9.15 -1.25
N THR A 124 -6.94 -8.30 -1.98
CA THR A 124 -6.52 -8.59 -3.35
C THR A 124 -5.00 -8.46 -3.46
N LEU A 125 -4.35 -9.55 -3.84
CA LEU A 125 -2.90 -9.62 -3.95
C LEU A 125 -2.53 -9.98 -5.39
N PHE A 126 -1.74 -9.13 -6.02
CA PHE A 126 -1.21 -9.36 -7.35
C PHE A 126 0.29 -9.59 -7.25
N PHE A 127 0.72 -10.76 -7.72
CA PHE A 127 2.13 -11.13 -7.81
C PHE A 127 2.56 -11.07 -9.27
N ILE A 128 3.62 -10.31 -9.52
CA ILE A 128 4.24 -10.25 -10.84
C ILE A 128 5.42 -11.24 -10.79
N GLY A 129 5.46 -12.25 -11.67
CA GLY A 129 6.55 -13.23 -11.76
C GLY A 129 6.28 -14.67 -11.29
N GLN A 130 7.21 -15.59 -11.62
CA GLN A 130 7.04 -17.06 -11.66
C GLN A 130 6.79 -17.81 -10.33
N ARG A 131 6.67 -17.16 -9.17
CA ARG A 131 6.75 -17.85 -7.86
C ARG A 131 5.44 -18.43 -7.31
N LEU A 132 4.34 -18.36 -8.06
CA LEU A 132 3.04 -18.84 -7.56
C LEU A 132 2.89 -20.37 -7.52
N LEU A 133 3.83 -21.15 -8.09
CA LEU A 133 3.68 -22.60 -8.22
C LEU A 133 4.64 -23.44 -7.36
N THR A 134 5.46 -22.82 -6.51
CA THR A 134 6.26 -23.56 -5.52
C THR A 134 5.76 -23.23 -4.13
N ASP A 135 5.33 -24.26 -3.39
CA ASP A 135 4.78 -24.31 -2.03
C ASP A 135 5.58 -23.55 -0.92
N THR A 136 6.61 -22.80 -1.29
CA THR A 136 7.63 -22.23 -0.40
C THR A 136 7.73 -20.70 -0.49
N SER A 137 6.78 -20.01 -1.11
CA SER A 137 6.76 -18.56 -0.97
C SER A 137 6.58 -18.21 0.52
N PRO A 138 7.37 -17.26 1.09
CA PRO A 138 7.23 -16.84 2.49
C PRO A 138 5.84 -16.27 2.82
N PHE A 139 5.00 -16.06 1.79
CA PHE A 139 3.62 -15.63 1.92
C PHE A 139 2.66 -16.80 2.20
N CYS A 140 2.77 -17.92 1.48
CA CYS A 140 1.90 -19.10 1.67
C CYS A 140 1.98 -19.66 3.09
N SER A 141 3.17 -19.62 3.71
CA SER A 141 3.37 -20.05 5.09
C SER A 141 2.78 -19.10 6.14
N ASN A 142 2.49 -17.84 5.76
CA ASN A 142 1.86 -16.86 6.64
C ASN A 142 0.35 -16.74 6.42
N LEU A 143 -0.22 -17.22 5.30
CA LEU A 143 -1.66 -17.20 5.03
C LEU A 143 -2.50 -17.84 6.15
N THR A 144 -2.00 -18.89 6.81
CA THR A 144 -2.66 -19.48 7.98
C THR A 144 -2.76 -18.51 9.18
N LYS A 145 -1.80 -17.58 9.32
CA LYS A 145 -1.86 -16.50 10.30
C LYS A 145 -2.82 -15.38 9.88
N PHE A 146 -3.04 -15.15 8.59
CA PHE A 146 -3.95 -14.11 8.11
C PHE A 146 -5.37 -14.31 8.64
N PHE A 147 -5.87 -15.54 8.59
CA PHE A 147 -7.24 -15.85 9.02
C PHE A 147 -7.49 -15.60 10.51
N HIS A 148 -6.45 -15.64 11.35
CA HIS A 148 -6.60 -15.34 12.78
C HIS A 148 -6.94 -13.86 13.03
N TYR A 149 -6.46 -12.95 12.18
CA TYR A 149 -6.57 -11.50 12.39
C TYR A 149 -7.70 -10.85 11.58
N MET A 150 -8.44 -11.62 10.78
CA MET A 150 -9.47 -11.12 9.84
C MET A 150 -10.75 -11.98 9.91
N PRO A 151 -11.48 -11.97 11.04
CA PRO A 151 -12.72 -12.73 11.17
C PRO A 151 -13.81 -12.33 10.16
N SER A 152 -13.71 -11.13 9.57
CA SER A 152 -14.69 -10.59 8.61
C SER A 152 -14.30 -10.78 7.14
N LEU A 153 -13.25 -11.55 6.83
CA LEU A 153 -12.80 -11.73 5.44
C LEU A 153 -13.87 -12.46 4.60
N LEU A 154 -14.36 -11.79 3.56
CA LEU A 154 -15.35 -12.29 2.61
C LEU A 154 -14.72 -12.70 1.28
N GLU A 155 -13.72 -11.93 0.83
CA GLU A 155 -13.08 -12.11 -0.48
C GLU A 155 -11.56 -12.10 -0.34
N LEU A 156 -10.93 -13.19 -0.81
CA LEU A 156 -9.48 -13.28 -0.97
C LEU A 156 -9.15 -13.59 -2.44
N ASN A 157 -8.58 -12.61 -3.13
CA ASN A 157 -8.14 -12.74 -4.51
C ASN A 157 -6.61 -12.82 -4.55
N LEU A 158 -6.09 -13.92 -5.10
CA LEU A 158 -4.67 -14.12 -5.36
C LEU A 158 -4.49 -14.19 -6.88
N CYS A 159 -3.93 -13.13 -7.46
CA CYS A 159 -3.73 -13.01 -8.90
C CYS A 159 -2.25 -13.09 -9.23
N GLY A 160 -1.92 -13.83 -10.29
CA GLY A 160 -0.56 -13.93 -10.83
C GLY A 160 -0.53 -13.52 -12.28
N SER A 161 0.50 -12.76 -12.67
CA SER A 161 0.88 -12.65 -14.08
C SER A 161 2.18 -13.41 -14.32
N ILE A 162 2.13 -14.34 -15.28
CA ILE A 162 3.34 -14.90 -15.89
C ILE A 162 3.82 -13.82 -16.86
N VAL A 163 4.97 -13.21 -16.58
CA VAL A 163 5.71 -12.50 -17.64
C VAL A 163 6.40 -13.61 -18.42
N GLU A 164 5.84 -14.00 -19.56
CA GLU A 164 6.56 -14.81 -20.53
C GLU A 164 7.73 -13.95 -21.04
N ASP A 165 8.96 -14.40 -20.81
CA ASP A 165 10.13 -13.83 -21.47
C ASP A 165 9.91 -13.89 -22.98
N PRO A 166 10.13 -12.80 -23.74
CA PRO A 166 10.18 -12.91 -25.19
C PRO A 166 11.37 -13.82 -25.53
N VAL A 167 11.05 -15.02 -26.01
CA VAL A 167 11.99 -16.03 -26.50
C VAL A 167 13.08 -15.34 -27.32
N ALA A 168 14.32 -15.48 -26.87
CA ALA A 168 15.48 -15.17 -27.70
C ALA A 168 15.35 -16.03 -28.96
N VAL A 169 15.06 -15.39 -30.08
CA VAL A 169 15.21 -16.00 -31.40
C VAL A 169 16.71 -16.20 -31.55
N GLU A 170 17.22 -17.37 -31.17
CA GLU A 170 18.54 -17.82 -31.60
C GLU A 170 18.48 -17.94 -33.12
N ASP A 171 19.21 -17.04 -33.77
CA ASP A 171 19.50 -17.08 -35.20
C ASP A 171 20.04 -18.47 -35.56
N ILE A 172 19.25 -19.21 -36.34
CA ILE A 172 19.71 -20.38 -37.07
C ILE A 172 20.65 -19.87 -38.15
N VAL A 173 21.96 -20.12 -37.97
CA VAL A 173 22.98 -20.02 -39.02
C VAL A 173 22.84 -21.20 -39.98
#